data_AF-A0A2K0UNL4-F1
#
_entry.id   AF-A0A2K0UNL4-F1
#
_cell.length_a   1.000
_cell.length_b   1.000
_cell.length_c   1.000
_cell.angle_alpha   90.00
_cell.angle_beta   90.00
_cell.angle_gamma   90.00
#
_symmetry.space_group_name_H-M   'P 1'
#
loop_
_entity.id
_entity.type
_entity.pdbx_description
1 polymer ?
#
loop_
_entity_poly.entity_id
_entity_poly.type
_entity_poly.pdbx_seq_one_letter_code
_entity_poly.pdbx_strand_id
1 'polypeptide(L)'
;MALAAELCERALFSFGRVAPSSFKQSLEQGMARMDFRRPENRQFWLAGYHYIKSLIRKGTYRTALEWAKLFYSLDRSDPYAMRHLIHFLAIRAHESKWLLDFLHHLETEGGRDDTAYILQSRILAMLQIGDEQQARQHLIEGMQRVPWLYCALFQGLNVDTPPSVWGIHCETEATEFWVKLYLYQSKDLWNNPQATRLLLDVAKSIDRVDAKSLPKDEHPIDLGVARMAYIDGQTSLLALVPRSMLEQQPNYEFDPLPPAEKDNIFTGEGCRLPWREQRQNPARLGGIIAQMEELLARRGPPPQEDEDVLMEQLRNGAFFGANGEAEGGDDVAEVPVSSEDRGMVAALIQLLGFGGAREAGADAREGEASRDNDDVQAADDDGSGTTDLPGSWPAEEGRRGE
;
A
#
# COMPACT_ATOMS: atom_id res chain seq x y z
N MET A 1 15.61 7.22 11.85
CA MET A 1 15.56 6.52 10.53
C MET A 1 16.84 5.75 10.16
N ALA A 2 18.03 6.05 10.71
CA ALA A 2 19.26 5.35 10.36
C ALA A 2 19.27 3.85 10.74
N LEU A 3 18.79 3.50 11.95
CA LEU A 3 18.76 2.11 12.43
C LEU A 3 17.91 1.19 11.54
N ALA A 4 16.74 1.64 11.09
CA ALA A 4 15.87 0.82 10.25
C ALA A 4 16.52 0.48 8.90
N ALA A 5 17.25 1.43 8.30
CA ALA A 5 18.00 1.18 7.08
C ALA A 5 19.16 0.19 7.31
N GLU A 6 19.89 0.33 8.42
CA GLU A 6 20.96 -0.62 8.80
C GLU A 6 20.41 -2.03 9.01
N LEU A 7 19.26 -2.18 9.68
CA LEU A 7 18.62 -3.49 9.88
C LEU A 7 18.18 -4.13 8.55
N CYS A 8 17.64 -3.33 7.61
CA CYS A 8 17.32 -3.82 6.26
C CYS A 8 18.59 -4.27 5.51
N GLU A 9 19.66 -3.49 5.56
CA GLU A 9 20.94 -3.83 4.94
C GLU A 9 21.54 -5.11 5.54
N ARG A 10 21.46 -5.28 6.87
CA ARG A 10 21.89 -6.49 7.58
C ARG A 10 21.05 -7.72 7.22
N ALA A 11 19.74 -7.55 7.04
CA ALA A 11 18.86 -8.61 6.57
C ALA A 11 19.25 -9.06 5.16
N LEU A 12 19.40 -8.12 4.22
CA LEU A 12 19.84 -8.40 2.85
C LEU A 12 21.23 -9.03 2.79
N PHE A 13 22.18 -8.55 3.60
CA PHE A 13 23.49 -9.16 3.73
C PHE A 13 23.41 -10.62 4.20
N SER A 14 22.53 -10.91 5.17
CA SER A 14 22.32 -12.26 5.67
C SER A 14 21.76 -13.19 4.58
N PHE A 15 20.78 -12.73 3.80
CA PHE A 15 20.28 -13.46 2.62
C PHE A 15 21.39 -13.74 1.59
N GLY A 16 22.20 -12.73 1.26
CA GLY A 16 23.32 -12.88 0.32
C GLY A 16 24.42 -13.84 0.80
N ARG A 17 24.63 -13.93 2.13
CA ARG A 17 25.59 -14.84 2.75
C ARG A 17 25.14 -16.30 2.68
N VAL A 18 23.86 -16.58 2.88
CA VAL A 18 23.32 -17.95 2.86
C VAL A 18 22.94 -18.42 1.46
N ALA A 19 22.91 -17.52 0.47
CA ALA A 19 22.61 -17.86 -0.91
C ALA A 19 23.63 -18.90 -1.46
N PRO A 20 23.16 -20.05 -1.98
CA PRO A 20 24.05 -21.07 -2.52
C PRO A 20 24.75 -20.58 -3.79
N SER A 21 25.92 -21.13 -4.08
CA SER A 21 26.71 -20.75 -5.28
C SER A 21 25.92 -20.97 -6.57
N SER A 22 25.12 -22.03 -6.66
CA SER A 22 24.25 -22.30 -7.80
C SER A 22 23.19 -21.23 -8.03
N PHE A 23 22.65 -20.65 -6.95
CA PHE A 23 21.71 -19.53 -7.06
C PHE A 23 22.41 -18.27 -7.56
N LYS A 24 23.61 -17.96 -7.06
CA LYS A 24 24.41 -16.81 -7.54
C LYS A 24 24.76 -16.92 -9.02
N GLN A 25 25.19 -18.11 -9.47
CA GLN A 25 25.44 -18.37 -10.88
C GLN A 25 24.18 -18.23 -11.74
N SER A 26 23.04 -18.76 -11.27
CA SER A 26 21.77 -18.61 -11.97
C SER A 26 21.32 -17.15 -12.03
N LEU A 27 21.64 -16.37 -11.00
CA LEU A 27 21.31 -14.95 -10.91
C LEU A 27 22.11 -14.13 -11.92
N GLU A 28 23.41 -14.37 -12.03
CA GLU A 28 24.29 -13.75 -13.05
C GLU A 28 23.80 -14.03 -14.48
N GLN A 29 23.16 -15.17 -14.70
CA GLN A 29 22.59 -15.57 -15.98
C GLN A 29 21.14 -15.10 -16.20
N GLY A 30 20.52 -14.41 -15.24
CA GLY A 30 19.12 -14.00 -15.30
C GLY A 30 18.10 -15.15 -15.21
N MET A 31 18.56 -16.34 -14.82
CA MET A 31 17.76 -17.56 -14.74
C MET A 31 17.31 -17.90 -13.32
N ALA A 32 17.81 -17.19 -12.30
CA ALA A 32 17.37 -17.37 -10.93
C ALA A 32 15.86 -17.08 -10.79
N ARG A 33 15.16 -17.96 -10.07
CA ARG A 33 13.75 -17.78 -9.73
C ARG A 33 13.57 -18.02 -8.24
N MET A 34 12.67 -17.25 -7.64
CA MET A 34 12.30 -17.38 -6.24
C MET A 34 10.79 -17.23 -6.17
N ASP A 35 10.09 -18.32 -5.83
CA ASP A 35 8.62 -18.36 -5.88
C ASP A 35 8.02 -17.68 -4.64
N PHE A 36 7.25 -16.61 -4.85
CA PHE A 36 6.62 -15.84 -3.77
C PHE A 36 5.51 -16.61 -3.04
N ARG A 37 5.00 -17.69 -3.62
CA ARG A 37 4.00 -18.57 -2.98
C ARG A 37 4.58 -19.32 -1.79
N ARG A 38 5.91 -19.39 -1.65
CA ARG A 38 6.59 -19.94 -0.47
C ARG A 38 6.72 -18.86 0.61
N PRO A 39 6.08 -19.00 1.79
CA PRO A 39 6.15 -17.98 2.85
C PRO A 39 7.58 -17.60 3.27
N GLU A 40 8.49 -18.57 3.32
CA GLU A 40 9.90 -18.37 3.68
C GLU A 40 10.65 -17.40 2.76
N ASN A 41 10.20 -17.28 1.51
CA ASN A 41 10.81 -16.42 0.50
C ASN A 41 10.42 -14.95 0.73
N ARG A 42 9.23 -14.67 1.24
CA ARG A 42 8.61 -13.32 1.24
C ARG A 42 9.39 -12.28 2.01
N GLN A 43 10.09 -12.68 3.07
CA GLN A 43 10.94 -11.78 3.85
C GLN A 43 12.01 -11.10 3.00
N PHE A 44 12.49 -11.77 1.94
CA PHE A 44 13.44 -11.18 1.01
C PHE A 44 12.83 -10.04 0.18
N TRP A 45 11.57 -10.16 -0.26
CA TRP A 45 10.86 -9.09 -0.96
C TRP A 45 10.56 -7.93 -0.02
N LEU A 46 10.11 -8.20 1.21
CA LEU A 46 9.81 -7.15 2.18
C LEU A 46 11.06 -6.33 2.51
N ALA A 47 12.18 -7.00 2.87
CA ALA A 47 13.44 -6.34 3.13
C ALA A 47 13.96 -5.56 1.90
N GLY A 48 13.85 -6.17 0.72
CA GLY A 48 14.25 -5.55 -0.54
C GLY A 48 13.42 -4.32 -0.92
N TYR A 49 12.11 -4.37 -0.73
CA TYR A 49 11.21 -3.25 -0.97
C TYR A 49 11.54 -2.09 -0.04
N HIS A 50 11.69 -2.33 1.27
CA HIS A 50 12.11 -1.29 2.21
C HIS A 50 13.49 -0.72 1.87
N TYR A 51 14.41 -1.55 1.37
CA TYR A 51 15.70 -1.09 0.89
C TYR A 51 15.58 -0.20 -0.35
N ILE A 52 14.76 -0.56 -1.34
CA ILE A 52 14.43 0.29 -2.49
C ILE A 52 13.89 1.65 -2.04
N LYS A 53 12.93 1.67 -1.10
CA LYS A 53 12.41 2.93 -0.54
C LYS A 53 13.50 3.74 0.17
N SER A 54 14.41 3.07 0.88
CA SER A 54 15.57 3.75 1.47
C SER A 54 16.52 4.33 0.43
N LEU A 55 16.76 3.64 -0.68
CA LEU A 55 17.59 4.11 -1.78
C LEU A 55 16.96 5.31 -2.49
N ILE A 56 15.64 5.31 -2.68
CA ILE A 56 14.88 6.44 -3.24
C ILE A 56 15.05 7.69 -2.35
N ARG A 57 14.88 7.55 -1.02
CA ARG A 57 15.09 8.67 -0.08
C ARG A 57 16.51 9.22 -0.10
N LYS A 58 17.50 8.37 -0.40
CA LYS A 58 18.92 8.76 -0.54
C LYS A 58 19.25 9.33 -1.93
N GLY A 59 18.29 9.41 -2.86
CA GLY A 59 18.53 9.86 -4.24
C GLY A 59 19.30 8.86 -5.11
N THR A 60 19.46 7.61 -4.66
CA THR A 60 20.24 6.57 -5.35
C THR A 60 19.39 5.76 -6.32
N TYR A 61 18.79 6.45 -7.31
CA TYR A 61 17.80 5.88 -8.22
C TYR A 61 18.34 4.76 -9.10
N ARG A 62 19.60 4.85 -9.55
CA ARG A 62 20.24 3.78 -10.36
C ARG A 62 20.29 2.47 -9.59
N THR A 63 20.73 2.48 -8.33
CA THR A 63 20.77 1.28 -7.49
C THR A 63 19.36 0.77 -7.19
N ALA A 64 18.42 1.68 -6.88
CA ALA A 64 17.02 1.32 -6.65
C ALA A 64 16.41 0.61 -7.87
N LEU A 65 16.71 1.10 -9.07
CA LEU A 65 16.27 0.50 -10.33
C LEU A 65 16.81 -0.92 -10.50
N GLU A 66 18.10 -1.17 -10.24
CA GLU A 66 18.67 -2.52 -10.36
C GLU A 66 18.04 -3.50 -9.36
N TRP A 67 17.69 -3.05 -8.16
CA TRP A 67 16.92 -3.86 -7.20
C TRP A 67 15.50 -4.14 -7.69
N ALA A 68 14.80 -3.15 -8.24
CA ALA A 68 13.45 -3.35 -8.77
C ALA A 68 13.46 -4.34 -9.96
N LYS A 69 14.44 -4.22 -10.88
CA LYS A 69 14.67 -5.19 -11.97
C LYS A 69 14.94 -6.59 -11.45
N LEU A 70 15.79 -6.72 -10.43
CA LEU A 70 16.08 -7.98 -9.77
C LEU A 70 14.79 -8.64 -9.28
N PHE A 71 14.00 -7.97 -8.45
CA PHE A 71 12.77 -8.54 -7.90
C PHE A 71 11.74 -8.89 -8.97
N TYR A 72 11.59 -8.04 -9.98
CA TYR A 72 10.73 -8.32 -11.12
C TYR A 72 11.17 -9.59 -11.89
N SER A 73 12.48 -9.82 -12.03
CA SER A 73 13.01 -11.02 -12.71
C SER A 73 12.89 -12.31 -11.90
N LEU A 74 12.86 -12.22 -10.56
CA LEU A 74 12.84 -13.40 -9.68
C LEU A 74 11.49 -14.12 -9.68
N ASP A 75 10.39 -13.37 -9.83
CA ASP A 75 9.04 -13.92 -9.92
C ASP A 75 8.19 -13.14 -10.93
N ARG A 76 7.81 -13.81 -12.02
CA ARG A 76 7.00 -13.23 -13.11
C ARG A 76 5.58 -12.83 -12.69
N SER A 77 5.09 -13.36 -11.55
CA SER A 77 3.81 -12.92 -10.99
C SER A 77 3.86 -11.48 -10.47
N ASP A 78 5.06 -10.92 -10.31
CA ASP A 78 5.31 -9.56 -9.83
C ASP A 78 4.56 -9.25 -8.53
N PRO A 79 4.86 -9.98 -7.44
CA PRO A 79 4.09 -9.93 -6.20
C PRO A 79 4.21 -8.58 -5.49
N TYR A 80 5.19 -7.74 -5.82
CA TYR A 80 5.30 -6.40 -5.22
C TYR A 80 5.03 -5.29 -6.23
N ALA A 81 4.44 -5.64 -7.38
CA ALA A 81 4.13 -4.69 -8.44
C ALA A 81 5.35 -3.84 -8.85
N MET A 82 6.55 -4.46 -8.88
CA MET A 82 7.82 -3.81 -9.19
C MET A 82 7.80 -3.11 -10.54
N ARG A 83 6.98 -3.58 -11.50
CA ARG A 83 6.76 -2.88 -12.78
C ARG A 83 6.32 -1.42 -12.60
N HIS A 84 5.51 -1.14 -11.58
CA HIS A 84 5.07 0.21 -11.23
C HIS A 84 6.17 1.04 -10.57
N LEU A 85 7.20 0.43 -10.00
CA LEU A 85 8.36 1.19 -9.54
C LEU A 85 9.37 1.42 -10.67
N ILE A 86 9.55 0.44 -11.56
CA ILE A 86 10.60 0.44 -12.59
C ILE A 86 10.51 1.67 -13.50
N HIS A 87 9.33 2.05 -13.97
CA HIS A 87 9.20 3.13 -14.97
C HIS A 87 9.69 4.48 -14.45
N PHE A 88 9.25 4.90 -13.25
CA PHE A 88 9.68 6.18 -12.69
C PHE A 88 11.15 6.14 -12.24
N LEU A 89 11.61 5.00 -11.71
CA LEU A 89 13.01 4.81 -11.32
C LEU A 89 13.93 4.92 -12.53
N ALA A 90 13.55 4.36 -13.67
CA ALA A 90 14.34 4.42 -14.89
C ALA A 90 14.47 5.84 -15.44
N ILE A 91 13.39 6.65 -15.39
CA ILE A 91 13.46 8.07 -15.77
C ILE A 91 14.39 8.84 -14.82
N ARG A 92 14.24 8.67 -13.50
CA ARG A 92 15.11 9.31 -12.49
C ARG A 92 16.57 8.88 -12.61
N ALA A 93 16.83 7.66 -13.08
CA ALA A 93 18.17 7.12 -13.29
C ALA A 93 18.75 7.45 -14.68
N HIS A 94 18.03 8.19 -15.54
CA HIS A 94 18.39 8.47 -16.93
C HIS A 94 18.62 7.23 -17.81
N GLU A 95 17.92 6.13 -17.51
CA GLU A 95 17.99 4.87 -18.24
C GLU A 95 16.88 4.77 -19.30
N SER A 96 16.67 5.86 -20.03
CA SER A 96 15.51 6.01 -20.92
C SER A 96 15.48 5.01 -22.08
N LYS A 97 16.64 4.69 -22.68
CA LYS A 97 16.70 3.68 -23.75
C LYS A 97 16.26 2.31 -23.25
N TRP A 98 16.80 1.90 -22.11
CA TRP A 98 16.42 0.63 -21.48
C TRP A 98 14.94 0.61 -21.09
N LEU A 99 14.41 1.73 -20.59
CA LEU A 99 12.98 1.83 -20.27
C LEU A 99 12.11 1.63 -21.50
N LEU A 100 12.45 2.24 -22.64
CA LEU A 100 11.69 2.07 -23.88
C LEU A 100 11.67 0.61 -24.34
N ASP A 101 12.81 -0.08 -24.27
CA ASP A 101 12.89 -1.52 -24.58
C ASP A 101 12.02 -2.35 -23.62
N PHE A 102 12.09 -2.05 -22.31
CA PHE A 102 11.27 -2.71 -21.30
C PHE A 102 9.76 -2.50 -21.51
N LEU A 103 9.35 -1.27 -21.82
CA LEU A 103 7.95 -0.92 -22.08
C LEU A 103 7.43 -1.60 -23.36
N HIS A 104 8.27 -1.70 -24.40
CA HIS A 104 7.93 -2.45 -25.61
C HIS A 104 7.69 -3.93 -25.33
N HIS A 105 8.53 -4.54 -24.48
CA HIS A 105 8.33 -5.92 -24.03
C HIS A 105 7.03 -6.09 -23.23
N LEU A 106 6.73 -5.18 -22.29
CA LEU A 106 5.47 -5.20 -21.53
C LEU A 106 4.25 -5.10 -22.44
N GLU A 107 4.29 -4.22 -23.44
CA GLU A 107 3.19 -4.06 -24.40
C GLU A 107 3.01 -5.32 -25.26
N THR A 108 4.12 -5.97 -25.65
CA THR A 108 4.09 -7.19 -26.48
C THR A 108 3.63 -8.43 -25.72
N GLU A 109 3.98 -8.56 -24.44
CA GLU A 109 3.53 -9.70 -23.62
C GLU A 109 2.01 -9.70 -23.38
N GLY A 110 1.35 -8.54 -23.50
CA GLY A 110 -0.10 -8.42 -23.69
C GLY A 110 -0.98 -8.99 -22.57
N GLY A 111 -0.43 -9.25 -21.39
CA GLY A 111 -1.09 -10.04 -20.34
C GLY A 111 -1.58 -9.26 -19.11
N ARG A 112 -1.33 -7.95 -19.02
CA ARG A 112 -1.73 -7.13 -17.87
C ARG A 112 -2.27 -5.79 -18.30
N ASP A 113 -3.54 -5.54 -17.97
CA ASP A 113 -4.28 -4.41 -18.52
C ASP A 113 -3.88 -3.06 -17.88
N ASP A 114 -3.31 -3.06 -16.67
CA ASP A 114 -2.77 -1.88 -15.97
C ASP A 114 -1.52 -1.27 -16.63
N THR A 115 -0.93 -1.98 -17.61
CA THR A 115 0.21 -1.52 -18.41
C THR A 115 -0.08 -0.21 -19.14
N ALA A 116 -1.34 0.09 -19.45
CA ALA A 116 -1.74 1.33 -20.12
C ALA A 116 -1.28 2.61 -19.37
N TYR A 117 -1.19 2.57 -18.04
CA TYR A 117 -0.73 3.70 -17.23
C TYR A 117 0.80 3.80 -17.23
N ILE A 118 1.48 2.66 -17.06
CA ILE A 118 2.94 2.57 -17.05
C ILE A 118 3.51 3.06 -18.39
N LEU A 119 2.84 2.73 -19.50
CA LEU A 119 3.25 3.15 -20.84
C LEU A 119 3.31 4.66 -21.01
N GLN A 120 2.58 5.44 -20.23
CA GLN A 120 2.61 6.90 -20.35
C GLN A 120 3.97 7.50 -19.96
N SER A 121 4.76 6.78 -19.15
CA SER A 121 6.14 7.15 -18.82
C SER A 121 7.09 7.10 -20.04
N ARG A 122 6.72 6.44 -21.15
CA ARG A 122 7.53 6.43 -22.39
C ARG A 122 7.74 7.83 -22.96
N ILE A 123 6.78 8.72 -22.76
CA ILE A 123 6.82 10.10 -23.26
C ILE A 123 7.98 10.85 -22.59
N LEU A 124 8.11 10.73 -21.26
CA LEU A 124 9.22 11.33 -20.52
C LEU A 124 10.57 10.71 -20.93
N ALA A 125 10.60 9.41 -21.19
CA ALA A 125 11.81 8.73 -21.65
C ALA A 125 12.26 9.22 -23.04
N MET A 126 11.31 9.42 -23.95
CA MET A 126 11.55 9.97 -25.29
C MET A 126 12.04 11.41 -25.24
N LEU A 127 11.49 12.23 -24.34
CA LEU A 127 11.99 13.59 -24.10
C LEU A 127 13.45 13.58 -23.60
N GLN A 128 13.82 12.66 -22.70
CA GLN A 128 15.21 12.56 -22.22
C GLN A 128 16.22 12.23 -23.32
N ILE A 129 15.82 11.46 -24.33
CA ILE A 129 16.68 11.10 -25.47
C ILE A 129 16.60 12.10 -26.64
N GLY A 130 15.74 13.12 -26.54
CA GLY A 130 15.53 14.14 -27.56
C GLY A 130 14.62 13.73 -28.73
N ASP A 131 13.85 12.65 -28.60
CA ASP A 131 12.89 12.19 -29.62
C ASP A 131 11.51 12.84 -29.40
N GLU A 132 11.44 14.15 -29.64
CA GLU A 132 10.21 14.91 -29.43
C GLU A 132 9.08 14.51 -30.39
N GLN A 133 9.42 14.01 -31.58
CA GLN A 133 8.44 13.60 -32.58
C GLN A 133 7.64 12.39 -32.10
N GLN A 134 8.33 11.35 -31.61
CA GLN A 134 7.63 10.19 -31.07
C GLN A 134 7.00 10.47 -29.71
N ALA A 135 7.62 11.30 -28.87
CA ALA A 135 7.01 11.75 -27.62
C ALA A 135 5.64 12.41 -27.89
N ARG A 136 5.56 13.28 -28.91
CA ARG A 136 4.31 13.93 -29.33
C ARG A 136 3.28 12.93 -29.80
N GLN A 137 3.67 11.99 -30.66
CA GLN A 137 2.76 10.97 -31.21
C GLN A 137 2.16 10.10 -30.10
N HIS A 138 3.00 9.58 -29.21
CA HIS A 138 2.53 8.75 -28.11
C HIS A 138 1.76 9.51 -27.05
N LEU A 139 1.99 10.82 -26.90
CA LEU A 139 1.19 11.67 -26.04
C LEU A 139 -0.22 11.88 -26.58
N ILE A 140 -0.37 12.04 -27.90
CA ILE A 140 -1.69 12.09 -28.55
C ILE A 140 -2.45 10.78 -28.28
N GLU A 141 -1.81 9.65 -28.53
CA GLU A 141 -2.38 8.31 -28.27
C GLU A 141 -2.73 8.12 -26.79
N GLY A 142 -1.85 8.57 -25.88
CA GLY A 142 -2.07 8.52 -24.45
C GLY A 142 -3.31 9.33 -24.03
N MET A 143 -3.43 10.57 -24.49
CA MET A 143 -4.57 11.43 -24.19
C MET A 143 -5.89 10.87 -24.73
N GLN A 144 -5.84 10.16 -25.86
CA GLN A 144 -7.02 9.47 -26.39
C GLN A 144 -7.36 8.21 -25.60
N ARG A 145 -6.36 7.46 -25.12
CA ARG A 145 -6.55 6.18 -24.43
C ARG A 145 -6.92 6.33 -22.96
N VAL A 146 -6.26 7.22 -22.23
CA VAL A 146 -6.43 7.44 -20.78
C VAL A 146 -6.62 8.92 -20.46
N PRO A 147 -7.61 9.63 -21.04
CA PRO A 147 -7.78 11.07 -20.87
C PRO A 147 -7.95 11.52 -19.40
N TRP A 148 -8.58 10.69 -18.57
CA TRP A 148 -8.74 10.96 -17.12
C TRP A 148 -7.40 11.09 -16.39
N LEU A 149 -6.39 10.33 -16.81
CA LEU A 149 -5.03 10.46 -16.26
C LEU A 149 -4.46 11.84 -16.57
N TYR A 150 -4.62 12.31 -17.81
CA TYR A 150 -4.11 13.62 -18.22
C TYR A 150 -4.87 14.77 -17.60
N CYS A 151 -6.20 14.65 -17.46
CA CYS A 151 -7.00 15.62 -16.71
C CYS A 151 -6.47 15.73 -15.25
N ALA A 152 -6.25 14.60 -14.59
CA ALA A 152 -5.70 14.58 -13.22
C ALA A 152 -4.24 15.07 -13.17
N LEU A 153 -3.45 14.82 -14.21
CA LEU A 153 -2.07 15.31 -14.32
C LEU A 153 -2.03 16.84 -14.45
N PHE A 154 -2.85 17.44 -15.32
CA PHE A 154 -2.94 18.90 -15.44
C PHE A 154 -3.31 19.56 -14.10
N GLN A 155 -4.32 19.00 -13.42
CA GLN A 155 -4.71 19.43 -12.07
C GLN A 155 -3.56 19.28 -11.07
N GLY A 156 -2.87 18.14 -11.07
CA GLY A 156 -1.74 17.87 -10.19
C GLY A 156 -0.52 18.77 -10.43
N LEU A 157 -0.34 19.27 -11.66
CA LEU A 157 0.72 20.22 -12.03
C LEU A 157 0.31 21.69 -11.82
N ASN A 158 -0.90 21.96 -11.34
CA ASN A 158 -1.46 23.31 -11.22
C ASN A 158 -1.47 24.07 -12.57
N VAL A 159 -1.77 23.36 -13.66
CA VAL A 159 -1.88 23.92 -15.01
C VAL A 159 -3.33 23.85 -15.47
N ASP A 160 -3.81 24.93 -16.10
CA ASP A 160 -5.17 24.98 -16.65
C ASP A 160 -5.42 23.81 -17.60
N THR A 161 -6.43 23.01 -17.27
CA THR A 161 -6.76 21.80 -18.03
C THR A 161 -7.41 22.21 -19.37
N PRO A 162 -6.81 21.85 -20.52
CA PRO A 162 -7.35 22.25 -21.81
C PRO A 162 -8.71 21.62 -22.13
N PRO A 163 -9.56 22.27 -22.96
CA PRO A 163 -10.90 21.78 -23.29
C PRO A 163 -10.96 20.37 -23.89
N SER A 164 -9.85 19.88 -24.44
CA SER A 164 -9.74 18.55 -25.05
C SER A 164 -9.94 17.42 -24.05
N VAL A 165 -9.49 17.60 -22.80
CA VAL A 165 -9.58 16.61 -21.72
C VAL A 165 -10.32 17.12 -20.48
N TRP A 166 -10.79 18.37 -20.52
CA TRP A 166 -11.47 19.00 -19.39
C TRP A 166 -12.78 18.30 -18.99
N GLY A 167 -12.94 18.06 -17.70
CA GLY A 167 -14.12 17.44 -17.10
C GLY A 167 -14.25 15.93 -17.37
N ILE A 168 -13.17 15.28 -17.84
CA ILE A 168 -13.13 13.82 -17.97
C ILE A 168 -12.63 13.23 -16.65
N HIS A 169 -13.48 12.44 -16.01
CA HIS A 169 -13.24 11.87 -14.69
C HIS A 169 -13.09 10.36 -14.74
N CYS A 170 -12.52 9.78 -13.68
CA CYS A 170 -12.48 8.34 -13.51
C CYS A 170 -13.91 7.82 -13.26
N GLU A 171 -14.32 6.78 -13.98
CA GLU A 171 -15.66 6.19 -13.80
C GLU A 171 -15.71 5.18 -12.64
N THR A 172 -14.58 4.52 -12.34
CA THR A 172 -14.50 3.46 -11.32
C THR A 172 -13.41 3.74 -10.29
N GLU A 173 -13.57 3.21 -9.08
CA GLU A 173 -12.56 3.27 -8.01
C GLU A 173 -11.22 2.64 -8.46
N ALA A 174 -11.29 1.60 -9.29
CA ALA A 174 -10.09 0.95 -9.83
C ALA A 174 -9.33 1.87 -10.80
N THR A 175 -10.02 2.51 -11.75
CA THR A 175 -9.43 3.53 -12.63
C THR A 175 -8.81 4.66 -11.80
N GLU A 176 -9.50 5.13 -10.76
CA GLU A 176 -9.01 6.15 -9.86
C GLU A 176 -7.73 5.71 -9.12
N PHE A 177 -7.67 4.45 -8.68
CA PHE A 177 -6.49 3.87 -8.04
C PHE A 177 -5.27 3.93 -8.96
N TRP A 178 -5.42 3.52 -10.23
CA TRP A 178 -4.32 3.52 -11.21
C TRP A 178 -3.83 4.94 -11.53
N VAL A 179 -4.74 5.90 -11.66
CA VAL A 179 -4.39 7.32 -11.84
C VAL A 179 -3.61 7.85 -10.63
N LYS A 180 -4.13 7.63 -9.42
CA LYS A 180 -3.46 8.08 -8.19
C LYS A 180 -2.10 7.43 -8.02
N LEU A 181 -1.96 6.14 -8.35
CA LEU A 181 -0.70 5.42 -8.24
C LEU A 181 0.35 6.00 -9.20
N TYR A 182 -0.01 6.20 -10.47
CA TYR A 182 0.88 6.79 -11.45
C TYR A 182 1.31 8.22 -11.04
N LEU A 183 0.36 9.06 -10.62
CA LEU A 183 0.66 10.43 -10.20
C LEU A 183 1.52 10.49 -8.95
N TYR A 184 1.25 9.62 -7.96
CA TYR A 184 2.08 9.52 -6.74
C TYR A 184 3.55 9.29 -7.07
N GLN A 185 3.85 8.52 -8.11
CA GLN A 185 5.22 8.16 -8.50
C GLN A 185 5.86 9.15 -9.47
N SER A 186 5.09 9.65 -10.43
CA SER A 186 5.63 10.30 -11.63
C SER A 186 5.26 11.77 -11.79
N LYS A 187 4.32 12.32 -11.02
CA LYS A 187 3.87 13.72 -11.17
C LYS A 187 5.03 14.71 -11.21
N ASP A 188 5.99 14.56 -10.30
CA ASP A 188 7.15 15.46 -10.23
C ASP A 188 8.07 15.34 -11.45
N LEU A 189 8.07 14.20 -12.14
CA LEU A 189 8.83 14.03 -13.39
C LEU A 189 8.23 14.84 -14.54
N TRP A 190 6.91 15.01 -14.54
CA TRP A 190 6.21 15.86 -15.51
C TRP A 190 6.36 17.35 -15.20
N ASN A 191 6.76 17.71 -13.99
CA ASN A 191 6.96 19.09 -13.56
C ASN A 191 8.30 19.65 -14.09
N ASN A 192 8.44 19.71 -15.41
CA ASN A 192 9.57 20.34 -16.08
C ASN A 192 9.11 21.11 -17.33
N PRO A 193 9.83 22.15 -17.77
CA PRO A 193 9.39 23.01 -18.88
C PRO A 193 9.14 22.26 -20.19
N GLN A 194 9.99 21.27 -20.52
CA GLN A 194 9.89 20.53 -21.78
C GLN A 194 8.63 19.65 -21.81
N ALA A 195 8.38 18.89 -20.73
CA ALA A 195 7.21 18.04 -20.62
C ALA A 195 5.90 18.85 -20.53
N THR A 196 5.87 19.91 -19.70
CA THR A 196 4.69 20.76 -19.54
C THR A 196 4.32 21.50 -20.83
N ARG A 197 5.33 21.99 -21.58
CA ARG A 197 5.10 22.60 -22.88
C ARG A 197 4.51 21.59 -23.87
N LEU A 198 5.11 20.41 -23.97
CA LEU A 198 4.60 19.37 -24.87
C LEU A 198 3.16 18.95 -24.51
N LEU A 199 2.86 18.80 -23.21
CA LEU A 199 1.51 18.53 -22.70
C LEU A 199 0.49 19.55 -23.20
N LEU A 200 0.79 20.85 -23.03
CA LEU A 200 -0.10 21.93 -23.45
C LEU A 200 -0.25 22.00 -24.98
N ASP A 201 0.86 21.87 -25.71
CA ASP A 201 0.86 21.95 -27.18
C ASP A 201 0.05 20.80 -27.81
N VAL A 202 0.20 19.57 -27.28
CA VAL A 202 -0.58 18.43 -27.75
C VAL A 202 -2.05 18.57 -27.38
N ALA A 203 -2.36 18.91 -26.12
CA ALA A 203 -3.73 19.05 -25.67
C ALA A 203 -4.51 20.13 -26.44
N LYS A 204 -3.85 21.20 -26.91
CA LYS A 204 -4.47 22.22 -27.78
C LYS A 204 -4.66 21.76 -29.22
N SER A 205 -3.89 20.77 -29.66
CA SER A 205 -3.90 20.29 -31.05
C SER A 205 -4.88 19.15 -31.32
N ILE A 206 -5.42 18.52 -30.26
CA ILE A 206 -6.39 17.44 -30.37
C ILE A 206 -7.81 17.95 -30.14
N ASP A 207 -8.78 17.32 -30.81
CA ASP A 207 -10.20 17.53 -30.53
C ASP A 207 -10.58 16.99 -29.15
N ARG A 208 -11.75 17.41 -28.67
CA ARG A 208 -12.29 16.91 -27.39
C ARG A 208 -12.49 15.40 -27.45
N VAL A 209 -11.87 14.71 -26.49
CA VAL A 209 -11.97 13.25 -26.38
C VAL A 209 -13.39 12.87 -25.98
N ASP A 210 -14.02 11.98 -26.74
CA ASP A 210 -15.31 11.41 -26.39
C ASP A 210 -15.13 10.29 -25.36
N ALA A 211 -15.14 10.66 -24.08
CA ALA A 211 -14.98 9.73 -22.97
C ALA A 211 -16.00 8.59 -22.99
N LYS A 212 -17.20 8.79 -23.54
CA LYS A 212 -18.25 7.75 -23.59
C LYS A 212 -17.97 6.65 -24.61
N SER A 213 -17.15 6.97 -25.62
CA SER A 213 -16.76 6.02 -26.66
C SER A 213 -15.60 5.12 -26.25
N LEU A 214 -14.93 5.45 -25.14
CA LEU A 214 -13.78 4.70 -24.67
C LEU A 214 -14.20 3.34 -24.10
N PRO A 215 -13.35 2.31 -24.26
CA PRO A 215 -13.56 1.05 -23.57
C PRO A 215 -13.70 1.31 -22.07
N LYS A 216 -14.66 0.62 -21.44
CA LYS A 216 -14.72 0.55 -19.99
C LYS A 216 -13.59 -0.35 -19.52
N ASP A 217 -12.42 0.27 -19.36
CA ASP A 217 -11.21 -0.37 -18.88
C ASP A 217 -11.35 -0.59 -17.36
N GLU A 218 -12.03 -1.69 -16.99
CA GLU A 218 -12.13 -2.17 -15.62
C GLU A 218 -10.93 -3.04 -15.28
N HIS A 219 -9.82 -2.39 -14.88
CA HIS A 219 -8.62 -3.10 -14.47
C HIS A 219 -8.65 -3.37 -12.96
N PRO A 220 -8.89 -4.61 -12.51
CA PRO A 220 -9.01 -4.90 -11.08
C PRO A 220 -7.69 -4.61 -10.36
N ILE A 221 -7.78 -4.02 -9.17
CA ILE A 221 -6.65 -3.84 -8.28
C ILE A 221 -6.15 -5.22 -7.85
N ASP A 222 -4.91 -5.56 -8.21
CA ASP A 222 -4.31 -6.86 -7.86
C ASP A 222 -3.68 -6.84 -6.45
N LEU A 223 -3.43 -8.03 -5.89
CA LEU A 223 -2.81 -8.16 -4.56
C LEU A 223 -1.40 -7.54 -4.50
N GLY A 224 -0.67 -7.48 -5.62
CA GLY A 224 0.67 -6.91 -5.66
C GLY A 224 0.67 -5.40 -5.47
N VAL A 225 -0.21 -4.70 -6.18
CA VAL A 225 -0.36 -3.23 -6.04
C VAL A 225 -1.04 -2.84 -4.74
N ALA A 226 -1.98 -3.65 -4.26
CA ALA A 226 -2.57 -3.47 -2.91
C ALA A 226 -1.49 -3.62 -1.83
N ARG A 227 -0.61 -4.63 -1.94
CA ARG A 227 0.52 -4.83 -1.02
C ARG A 227 1.50 -3.66 -1.07
N MET A 228 1.82 -3.18 -2.27
CA MET A 228 2.67 -2.00 -2.45
C MET A 228 2.06 -0.76 -1.75
N ALA A 229 0.77 -0.48 -1.97
CA ALA A 229 0.07 0.63 -1.33
C ALA A 229 -0.01 0.50 0.20
N TYR A 230 -0.19 -0.73 0.70
CA TYR A 230 -0.20 -1.05 2.12
C TYR A 230 1.15 -0.77 2.79
N ILE A 231 2.25 -1.24 2.19
CA ILE A 231 3.60 -1.05 2.73
C ILE A 231 4.03 0.42 2.64
N ASP A 232 3.63 1.12 1.58
CA ASP A 232 3.90 2.56 1.45
C ASP A 232 3.05 3.41 2.41
N GLY A 233 2.01 2.84 3.03
CA GLY A 233 1.11 3.54 3.94
C GLY A 233 0.29 4.63 3.26
N GLN A 234 0.05 4.52 1.95
CA GLN A 234 -0.60 5.57 1.18
C GLN A 234 -2.12 5.50 1.33
N THR A 235 -2.66 6.28 2.26
CA THR A 235 -4.08 6.27 2.65
C THR A 235 -5.03 6.55 1.48
N SER A 236 -4.65 7.44 0.57
CA SER A 236 -5.45 7.80 -0.61
C SER A 236 -5.59 6.66 -1.63
N LEU A 237 -4.62 5.73 -1.67
CA LEU A 237 -4.67 4.51 -2.47
C LEU A 237 -5.40 3.41 -1.72
N LEU A 238 -5.10 3.23 -0.43
CA LEU A 238 -5.74 2.22 0.41
C LEU A 238 -7.26 2.40 0.51
N ALA A 239 -7.75 3.65 0.48
CA ALA A 239 -9.18 3.93 0.45
C ALA A 239 -9.91 3.34 -0.77
N LEU A 240 -9.19 3.07 -1.86
CA LEU A 240 -9.72 2.51 -3.10
C LEU A 240 -9.47 1.00 -3.23
N VAL A 241 -8.67 0.41 -2.34
CA VAL A 241 -8.44 -1.04 -2.33
C VAL A 241 -9.69 -1.74 -1.78
N PRO A 242 -10.19 -2.81 -2.42
CA PRO A 242 -11.34 -3.55 -1.92
C PRO A 242 -11.15 -3.99 -0.46
N ARG A 243 -12.11 -3.68 0.41
CA ARG A 243 -12.03 -4.00 1.86
C ARG A 243 -11.78 -5.48 2.12
N SER A 244 -12.35 -6.36 1.29
CA SER A 244 -12.14 -7.80 1.38
C SER A 244 -10.68 -8.23 1.24
N MET A 245 -9.84 -7.45 0.54
CA MET A 245 -8.40 -7.70 0.46
C MET A 245 -7.69 -7.24 1.75
N LEU A 246 -8.04 -6.07 2.27
CA LEU A 246 -7.40 -5.50 3.48
C LEU A 246 -7.77 -6.25 4.76
N GLU A 247 -9.01 -6.73 4.84
CA GLU A 247 -9.54 -7.52 5.97
C GLU A 247 -9.12 -8.99 5.92
N GLN A 248 -8.47 -9.43 4.83
CA GLN A 248 -7.99 -10.80 4.71
C GLN A 248 -7.03 -11.14 5.85
N GLN A 249 -7.23 -12.31 6.46
CA GLN A 249 -6.30 -12.88 7.43
C GLN A 249 -5.67 -14.17 6.87
N PRO A 250 -4.40 -14.47 7.17
CA PRO A 250 -3.46 -13.64 7.95
C PRO A 250 -3.01 -12.39 7.17
N ASN A 251 -2.83 -11.28 7.86
CA ASN A 251 -2.20 -10.07 7.33
C ASN A 251 -1.34 -9.43 8.42
N TYR A 252 -0.05 -9.75 8.42
CA TYR A 252 0.91 -9.27 9.42
C TYR A 252 1.84 -8.24 8.80
N GLU A 253 2.42 -7.34 9.62
CA GLU A 253 3.39 -6.36 9.13
C GLU A 253 4.63 -7.01 8.48
N PHE A 254 5.02 -8.20 8.94
CA PHE A 254 6.14 -8.96 8.36
C PHE A 254 5.74 -9.80 7.14
N ASP A 255 4.45 -10.02 6.87
CA ASP A 255 3.96 -10.70 5.66
C ASP A 255 2.64 -10.06 5.22
N PRO A 256 2.69 -8.84 4.64
CA PRO A 256 1.49 -8.07 4.34
C PRO A 256 0.75 -8.61 3.12
N LEU A 257 -0.57 -8.71 3.26
CA LEU A 257 -1.52 -9.18 2.24
C LEU A 257 -1.05 -10.46 1.53
N PRO A 258 -0.73 -11.57 2.22
CA PRO A 258 -0.17 -12.75 1.58
C PRO A 258 -1.18 -13.44 0.65
N PRO A 259 -0.72 -14.26 -0.32
CA PRO A 259 -1.59 -15.12 -1.11
C PRO A 259 -2.52 -15.97 -0.23
N ALA A 260 -3.68 -16.34 -0.76
CA ALA A 260 -4.63 -17.21 -0.05
C ALA A 260 -4.00 -18.57 0.28
N GLU A 261 -4.47 -19.24 1.34
CA GLU A 261 -3.87 -20.50 1.84
C GLU A 261 -3.64 -21.53 0.73
N LYS A 262 -4.64 -21.69 -0.15
CA LYS A 262 -4.60 -22.63 -1.29
C LYS A 262 -3.53 -22.32 -2.33
N ASP A 263 -3.12 -21.07 -2.44
CA ASP A 263 -2.15 -20.59 -3.42
C ASP A 263 -0.72 -20.62 -2.86
N ASN A 264 -0.56 -20.90 -1.56
CA ASN A 264 0.73 -21.03 -0.91
C ASN A 264 1.36 -22.42 -1.16
N ILE A 265 2.69 -22.43 -1.30
CA ILE A 265 3.49 -23.65 -1.30
C ILE A 265 4.21 -23.74 0.04
N PHE A 266 3.70 -24.61 0.92
CA PHE A 266 4.25 -24.77 2.27
C PHE A 266 5.34 -25.84 2.32
N THR A 267 6.52 -25.48 2.79
CA THR A 267 7.65 -26.40 2.97
C THR A 267 7.56 -27.23 4.26
N GLY A 268 6.85 -26.73 5.28
CA GLY A 268 6.62 -27.45 6.54
C GLY A 268 5.41 -26.92 7.31
N GLU A 269 5.06 -27.59 8.42
CA GLU A 269 3.91 -27.20 9.24
C GLU A 269 4.04 -25.82 9.87
N GLY A 270 5.26 -25.41 10.26
CA GLY A 270 5.51 -24.09 10.84
C GLY A 270 5.07 -22.94 9.93
N CYS A 271 5.28 -23.08 8.61
CA CYS A 271 4.85 -22.07 7.62
C CYS A 271 3.32 -21.99 7.45
N ARG A 272 2.56 -22.99 7.93
CA ARG A 272 1.08 -23.02 7.87
C ARG A 272 0.41 -22.47 9.11
N LEU A 273 1.15 -22.28 10.21
CA LEU A 273 0.60 -21.80 11.48
C LEU A 273 -0.22 -20.52 11.34
N PRO A 274 0.23 -19.48 10.57
CA PRO A 274 -0.54 -18.26 10.37
C PRO A 274 -1.98 -18.47 9.85
N TRP A 275 -2.18 -19.49 9.00
CA TRP A 275 -3.50 -19.83 8.45
C TRP A 275 -4.32 -20.76 9.36
N ARG A 276 -3.67 -21.56 10.21
CA ARG A 276 -4.35 -22.43 11.18
C ARG A 276 -4.90 -21.66 12.37
N GLU A 277 -4.14 -20.70 12.89
CA GLU A 277 -4.58 -19.83 13.98
C GLU A 277 -5.88 -19.10 13.62
N GLN A 278 -6.04 -18.69 12.36
CA GLN A 278 -7.28 -18.11 11.85
C GLN A 278 -8.49 -19.05 11.95
N ARG A 279 -8.34 -20.36 11.75
CA ARG A 279 -9.46 -21.31 11.91
C ARG A 279 -9.80 -21.52 13.38
N GLN A 280 -8.81 -21.40 14.25
CA GLN A 280 -8.98 -21.57 15.69
C GLN A 280 -9.54 -20.31 16.36
N ASN A 281 -9.19 -19.11 15.89
CA ASN A 281 -9.59 -17.85 16.53
C ASN A 281 -11.11 -17.60 16.60
N PRO A 282 -11.93 -17.80 15.53
CA PRO A 282 -13.37 -17.65 15.62
C PRO A 282 -14.02 -18.73 16.50
N ALA A 283 -13.47 -19.95 16.52
CA ALA A 283 -13.91 -20.99 17.45
C ALA A 283 -13.51 -20.67 18.90
N ARG A 284 -12.37 -20.04 19.12
CA ARG A 284 -11.86 -19.62 20.44
C ARG A 284 -12.62 -18.41 20.98
N LEU A 285 -12.90 -17.41 20.15
CA LEU A 285 -13.78 -16.28 20.47
C LEU A 285 -15.20 -16.76 20.74
N GLY A 286 -15.74 -17.65 19.91
CA GLY A 286 -17.04 -18.29 20.16
C GLY A 286 -17.06 -19.07 21.48
N GLY A 287 -15.98 -19.79 21.80
CA GLY A 287 -15.83 -20.48 23.08
C GLY A 287 -15.72 -19.55 24.28
N ILE A 288 -15.02 -18.42 24.15
CA ILE A 288 -14.91 -17.38 25.20
C ILE A 288 -16.27 -16.71 25.42
N ILE A 289 -17.00 -16.38 24.34
CA ILE A 289 -18.35 -15.80 24.41
C ILE A 289 -19.30 -16.79 25.08
N ALA A 290 -19.33 -18.05 24.66
CA ALA A 290 -20.17 -19.08 25.26
C ALA A 290 -19.84 -19.32 26.74
N GLN A 291 -18.55 -19.31 27.09
CA GLN A 291 -18.11 -19.46 28.48
C GLN A 291 -18.48 -18.24 29.34
N MET A 292 -18.47 -17.03 28.76
CA MET A 292 -18.88 -15.80 29.42
C MET A 292 -20.41 -15.72 29.58
N GLU A 293 -21.17 -16.16 28.58
CA GLU A 293 -22.63 -16.32 28.65
C GLU A 293 -23.03 -17.35 29.72
N GLU A 294 -22.30 -18.46 29.83
CA GLU A 294 -22.58 -19.47 30.86
C GLU A 294 -22.20 -19.00 32.28
N LEU A 295 -21.12 -18.24 32.43
CA LEU A 295 -20.78 -17.61 33.71
C LEU A 295 -21.82 -16.57 34.15
N LEU A 296 -22.38 -15.82 33.20
CA LEU A 296 -23.47 -14.88 33.45
C LEU A 296 -24.77 -15.61 33.78
N ALA A 297 -25.09 -16.71 33.09
CA ALA A 297 -26.27 -17.53 33.39
C ALA A 297 -26.20 -18.23 34.76
N ARG A 298 -25.00 -18.56 35.25
CA ARG A 298 -24.76 -19.12 36.60
C ARG A 298 -24.79 -18.06 37.70
N ARG A 299 -24.59 -16.78 37.37
CA ARG A 299 -24.77 -15.67 38.30
C ARG A 299 -26.26 -15.30 38.27
N GLY A 300 -27.02 -15.80 39.23
CA GLY A 300 -28.41 -15.38 39.43
C GLY A 300 -28.54 -13.85 39.50
N PRO A 301 -29.76 -13.30 39.38
CA PRO A 301 -29.99 -11.86 39.25
C PRO A 301 -29.23 -11.10 40.35
N PRO A 302 -28.57 -9.97 40.02
CA PRO A 302 -27.77 -9.25 41.00
C PRO A 302 -28.66 -8.88 42.20
N PRO A 303 -28.20 -9.06 43.45
CA PRO A 303 -28.85 -8.41 44.56
C PRO A 303 -28.85 -6.91 44.28
N GLN A 304 -29.91 -6.20 44.67
CA GLN A 304 -29.92 -4.73 44.71
C GLN A 304 -28.85 -4.28 45.72
N GLU A 305 -27.62 -4.15 45.26
CA GLU A 305 -26.55 -3.47 45.96
C GLU A 305 -26.30 -2.15 45.23
N ASP A 306 -26.19 -1.07 46.00
CA ASP A 306 -26.03 0.29 45.51
C ASP A 306 -24.90 0.37 44.46
N GLU A 307 -25.18 0.97 43.31
CA GLU A 307 -24.24 1.09 42.16
C GLU A 307 -22.87 1.67 42.58
N ASP A 308 -22.83 2.45 43.65
CA ASP A 308 -21.63 3.03 44.24
C ASP A 308 -20.65 1.97 44.78
N VAL A 309 -21.15 0.85 45.33
CA VAL A 309 -20.32 -0.23 45.89
C VAL A 309 -19.68 -1.06 44.78
N LEU A 310 -20.41 -1.28 43.68
CA LEU A 310 -19.92 -2.03 42.52
C LEU A 310 -18.79 -1.27 41.79
N MET A 311 -18.93 0.05 41.65
CA MET A 311 -17.91 0.92 41.07
C MET A 311 -16.65 1.02 41.95
N GLU A 312 -16.80 1.01 43.28
CA GLU A 312 -15.67 1.03 44.21
C GLU A 312 -14.89 -0.31 44.22
N GLN A 313 -15.58 -1.44 44.07
CA GLN A 313 -14.96 -2.77 43.95
C GLN A 313 -14.21 -2.97 42.63
N LEU A 314 -14.76 -2.45 41.51
CA LEU A 314 -14.09 -2.46 40.21
C LEU A 314 -12.84 -1.59 40.20
N ARG A 315 -12.86 -0.45 40.92
CA ARG A 315 -11.70 0.44 41.08
C ARG A 315 -10.60 -0.17 41.96
N ASN A 316 -10.93 -1.05 42.91
CA ASN A 316 -9.98 -1.65 43.84
C ASN A 316 -9.36 -2.99 43.39
N GLY A 317 -9.55 -3.41 42.13
CA GLY A 317 -8.67 -4.37 41.46
C GLY A 317 -8.59 -5.77 42.09
N ALA A 318 -9.65 -6.26 42.73
CA ALA A 318 -9.64 -7.55 43.44
C ALA A 318 -10.20 -8.74 42.62
N PHE A 319 -10.28 -8.65 41.29
CA PHE A 319 -10.87 -9.74 40.48
C PHE A 319 -9.89 -10.86 40.12
N PHE A 320 -8.58 -10.66 40.31
CA PHE A 320 -7.58 -11.70 40.09
C PHE A 320 -7.12 -12.29 41.42
N GLY A 321 -7.93 -13.17 42.00
CA GLY A 321 -7.62 -13.81 43.27
C GLY A 321 -8.26 -15.19 43.44
N ALA A 322 -7.40 -16.20 43.39
CA ALA A 322 -7.53 -17.53 43.98
C ALA A 322 -8.26 -18.65 43.20
N ASN A 323 -7.45 -19.66 42.86
CA ASN A 323 -7.80 -21.05 42.62
C ASN A 323 -8.91 -21.56 43.57
N GLY A 324 -9.90 -22.26 43.02
CA GLY A 324 -10.90 -23.01 43.78
C GLY A 324 -11.39 -24.18 42.94
N GLU A 325 -11.27 -25.37 43.49
CA GLU A 325 -11.45 -26.68 42.86
C GLU A 325 -12.89 -26.94 42.39
N ALA A 326 -13.02 -27.77 41.36
CA ALA A 326 -14.28 -28.22 40.81
C ALA A 326 -14.85 -29.37 41.65
N GLU A 327 -16.07 -29.20 42.18
CA GLU A 327 -16.95 -30.30 42.56
C GLU A 327 -18.30 -30.16 41.84
N GLY A 328 -18.80 -31.30 41.36
CA GLY A 328 -19.94 -31.39 40.45
C GLY A 328 -21.30 -31.56 41.14
N GLY A 329 -22.35 -31.51 40.31
CA GLY A 329 -23.70 -31.96 40.68
C GLY A 329 -24.84 -31.13 40.06
N ASP A 330 -25.49 -31.73 39.06
CA ASP A 330 -26.88 -31.66 38.59
C ASP A 330 -27.57 -30.39 38.01
N ASP A 331 -28.18 -30.66 36.84
CA ASP A 331 -29.36 -30.06 36.19
C ASP A 331 -29.52 -28.54 36.17
N VAL A 332 -28.96 -27.91 35.13
CA VAL A 332 -29.24 -26.52 34.77
C VAL A 332 -30.35 -26.48 33.71
N ALA A 333 -31.54 -26.02 34.11
CA ALA A 333 -32.59 -25.61 33.18
C ALA A 333 -32.13 -24.38 32.38
N GLU A 334 -32.35 -24.38 31.05
CA GLU A 334 -32.09 -23.23 30.18
C GLU A 334 -32.90 -22.01 30.63
N VAL A 335 -32.25 -21.07 31.33
CA VAL A 335 -32.81 -19.75 31.63
C VAL A 335 -32.48 -18.83 30.45
N PRO A 336 -33.46 -18.19 29.80
CA PRO A 336 -33.20 -17.30 28.69
C PRO A 336 -32.43 -16.05 29.17
N VAL A 337 -31.26 -15.82 28.58
CA VAL A 337 -30.41 -14.64 28.83
C VAL A 337 -31.20 -13.36 28.49
N SER A 338 -31.23 -12.40 29.42
CA SER A 338 -31.91 -11.11 29.23
C SER A 338 -31.28 -10.29 28.10
N SER A 339 -32.07 -9.47 27.41
CA SER A 339 -31.56 -8.55 26.39
C SER A 339 -30.55 -7.53 26.95
N GLU A 340 -30.62 -7.24 28.24
CA GLU A 340 -29.72 -6.30 28.93
C GLU A 340 -28.34 -6.92 29.18
N ASP A 341 -28.27 -8.21 29.53
CA ASP A 341 -27.01 -8.94 29.74
C ASP A 341 -26.19 -9.07 28.44
N ARG A 342 -26.89 -9.23 27.30
CA ARG A 342 -26.26 -9.19 25.96
C ARG A 342 -25.66 -7.82 25.64
N GLY A 343 -26.27 -6.74 26.13
CA GLY A 343 -25.76 -5.38 25.99
C GLY A 343 -24.49 -5.15 26.81
N MET A 344 -24.42 -5.70 28.02
CA MET A 344 -23.23 -5.61 28.88
C MET A 344 -22.04 -6.40 28.32
N VAL A 345 -22.29 -7.59 27.75
CA VAL A 345 -21.25 -8.37 27.06
C VAL A 345 -20.70 -7.62 25.85
N ALA A 346 -21.57 -7.00 25.04
CA ALA A 346 -21.15 -6.18 23.91
C ALA A 346 -20.30 -4.98 24.35
N ALA A 347 -20.69 -4.30 25.44
CA ALA A 347 -19.93 -3.19 26.02
C ALA A 347 -18.55 -3.63 26.56
N LEU A 348 -18.46 -4.81 27.19
CA LEU A 348 -17.20 -5.36 27.71
C LEU A 348 -16.24 -5.77 26.58
N ILE A 349 -16.75 -6.34 25.49
CA ILE A 349 -15.97 -6.66 24.27
C ILE A 349 -15.38 -5.38 23.65
N GLN A 350 -16.14 -4.29 23.72
CA GLN A 350 -15.70 -2.97 23.24
C GLN A 350 -14.67 -2.34 24.19
N LEU A 351 -14.83 -2.51 25.51
CA LEU A 351 -13.90 -2.04 26.54
C LEU A 351 -12.55 -2.79 26.53
N LEU A 352 -12.56 -4.09 26.26
CA LEU A 352 -11.37 -4.96 26.15
C LEU A 352 -10.66 -4.87 24.78
N GLY A 353 -11.12 -3.99 23.88
CA GLY A 353 -10.45 -3.73 22.60
C GLY A 353 -10.62 -4.83 21.55
N PHE A 354 -11.59 -5.74 21.71
CA PHE A 354 -11.88 -6.81 20.73
C PHE A 354 -12.96 -6.42 19.71
N GLY A 355 -13.56 -5.23 19.83
CA GLY A 355 -14.51 -4.69 18.87
C GLY A 355 -13.87 -3.64 17.95
N GLY A 356 -13.85 -3.91 16.65
CA GLY A 356 -13.41 -2.96 15.63
C GLY A 356 -14.17 -1.63 15.70
N ALA A 357 -13.41 -0.54 15.54
CA ALA A 357 -13.89 0.83 15.60
C ALA A 357 -15.10 1.09 14.68
N ARG A 358 -16.17 1.63 15.28
CA ARG A 358 -17.20 2.41 14.60
C ARG A 358 -17.44 3.67 15.43
N GLU A 359 -17.04 4.81 14.87
CA GLU A 359 -17.35 6.13 15.41
C GLU A 359 -18.82 6.50 15.16
N ALA A 360 -19.45 7.14 16.16
CA ALA A 360 -20.47 8.16 15.96
C ALA A 360 -20.50 9.07 17.20
N GLY A 361 -20.17 10.35 17.03
CA GLY A 361 -20.10 11.34 18.10
C GLY A 361 -21.45 12.01 18.41
N ALA A 362 -21.54 12.62 19.60
CA ALA A 362 -21.96 14.01 19.81
C ALA A 362 -21.98 14.37 21.32
N ASP A 363 -21.56 15.61 21.57
CA ASP A 363 -21.85 16.49 22.72
C ASP A 363 -21.10 16.39 24.07
N ALA A 364 -20.08 17.26 24.14
CA ALA A 364 -20.07 18.49 24.95
C ALA A 364 -19.63 18.45 26.43
N ARG A 365 -18.49 19.14 26.64
CA ARG A 365 -18.16 20.18 27.66
C ARG A 365 -17.41 19.80 28.96
N GLU A 366 -16.25 20.45 29.03
CA GLU A 366 -15.69 21.25 30.16
C GLU A 366 -14.63 20.63 31.11
N GLY A 367 -13.46 21.30 31.12
CA GLY A 367 -12.46 21.43 32.21
C GLY A 367 -11.53 20.22 32.43
N GLU A 368 -10.23 20.28 32.66
CA GLU A 368 -9.23 21.32 32.91
C GLU A 368 -7.84 20.67 32.63
N ALA A 369 -7.00 21.29 31.81
CA ALA A 369 -5.68 21.85 32.18
C ALA A 369 -4.60 20.91 32.76
N SER A 370 -3.65 20.49 31.90
CA SER A 370 -2.20 20.42 32.19
C SER A 370 -1.44 20.21 30.86
N ARG A 371 -1.00 21.28 30.19
CA ARG A 371 0.41 21.71 30.11
C ARG A 371 1.42 20.56 30.16
N ASP A 372 1.92 20.17 28.97
CA ASP A 372 3.35 20.17 28.70
C ASP A 372 3.60 20.51 27.22
N ASN A 373 4.47 21.51 27.06
CA ASN A 373 4.93 22.10 25.81
C ASN A 373 5.99 21.21 25.19
N ASP A 374 5.89 20.93 23.89
CA ASP A 374 7.06 20.84 23.01
C ASP A 374 6.61 21.25 21.59
N ASP A 375 6.75 22.55 21.32
CA ASP A 375 6.45 23.20 20.06
C ASP A 375 7.37 22.67 18.94
N VAL A 376 6.78 21.99 17.95
CA VAL A 376 7.38 21.81 16.63
C VAL A 376 7.11 23.08 15.84
N GLN A 377 8.07 24.00 15.85
CA GLN A 377 8.06 25.15 14.95
C GLN A 377 8.26 24.66 13.50
N ALA A 378 7.17 24.72 12.72
CA ALA A 378 7.25 24.79 11.28
C ALA A 378 7.86 26.15 10.91
N ALA A 379 9.08 26.13 10.38
CA ALA A 379 9.68 27.28 9.73
C ALA A 379 9.27 27.25 8.26
N ASP A 380 8.36 28.16 7.90
CA ASP A 380 8.28 28.72 6.56
C ASP A 380 9.62 29.43 6.27
N ASP A 381 10.39 28.91 5.31
CA ASP A 381 11.53 29.61 4.73
C ASP A 381 11.25 29.85 3.24
N ASP A 382 10.69 31.03 2.98
CA ASP A 382 10.70 31.69 1.68
C ASP A 382 12.15 32.10 1.37
N GLY A 383 12.91 31.16 0.80
CA GLY A 383 14.32 31.33 0.44
C GLY A 383 14.58 30.88 -0.98
N SER A 384 14.56 31.84 -1.93
CA SER A 384 15.02 31.65 -3.30
C SER A 384 16.46 31.14 -3.34
N GLY A 385 16.64 29.85 -3.62
CA GLY A 385 17.95 29.22 -3.77
C GLY A 385 17.83 27.94 -4.57
N THR A 386 18.08 28.02 -5.88
CA THR A 386 18.21 26.87 -6.78
C THR A 386 19.36 25.98 -6.29
N THR A 387 19.03 24.95 -5.52
CA THR A 387 19.92 23.83 -5.26
C THR A 387 19.36 22.65 -6.05
N ASP A 388 20.04 22.32 -7.15
CA ASP A 388 19.70 21.16 -7.97
C ASP A 388 19.75 19.89 -7.11
N LEU A 389 18.57 19.35 -6.82
CA LEU A 389 18.43 18.05 -6.19
C LEU A 389 18.98 16.99 -7.16
N PRO A 390 19.76 16.01 -6.67
CA PRO A 390 20.27 14.94 -7.52
C PRO A 390 19.12 14.18 -8.21
N GLY A 391 19.13 14.18 -9.55
CA GLY A 391 18.07 13.61 -10.40
C GLY A 391 17.02 14.61 -10.88
N SER A 392 17.24 15.92 -10.71
CA SER A 392 16.48 16.97 -11.42
C SER A 392 16.75 16.90 -12.93
N TRP A 393 15.75 17.32 -13.72
CA TRP A 393 15.93 17.48 -15.17
C TRP A 393 17.03 18.51 -15.44
N PRO A 394 17.95 18.28 -16.39
CA PRO A 394 18.93 19.31 -16.72
C PRO A 394 18.20 20.57 -17.20
N ALA A 395 18.43 21.69 -16.52
CA ALA A 395 18.03 23.00 -17.05
C ALA A 395 18.75 23.23 -18.39
N GLU A 396 18.05 23.76 -19.39
CA GLU A 396 18.65 24.13 -20.68
C GLU A 396 19.72 25.22 -20.46
N GLU A 397 20.97 24.82 -20.22
CA GLU A 397 22.11 25.69 -20.47
C GLU A 397 22.28 25.78 -21.98
N GLY A 398 21.93 26.97 -22.49
CA GLY A 398 21.88 27.27 -23.90
C GLY A 398 23.14 26.85 -24.65
N ARG A 399 22.94 26.25 -25.82
CA ARG A 399 23.92 26.26 -26.91
C ARG A 399 24.33 27.70 -27.18
N ARG A 400 25.43 28.15 -26.59
CA ARG A 400 26.29 29.18 -27.17
C ARG A 400 27.40 28.43 -27.87
N GLY A 401 27.41 28.56 -29.19
CA GLY A 401 28.48 28.01 -30.02
C GLY A 401 29.81 28.67 -29.71
N GLU A 402 30.85 27.86 -29.84
CA GLU A 402 32.07 28.15 -30.58
C GLU A 402 32.44 26.90 -31.40
#